data_AF-A0A7K2ZNP9-F1
#
_entry.id   AF-A0A7K2ZNP9-F1
#
_cell.length_a   1.000
_cell.length_b   1.000
_cell.length_c   1.000
_cell.angle_alpha   90.00
_cell.angle_beta   90.00
_cell.angle_gamma   90.00
#
_symmetry.space_group_name_H-M   'P 1'
#
loop_
_entity.id
_entity.type
_entity.pdbx_description
1 polymer ?
#
loop_
_entity_poly.entity_id
_entity_poly.type
_entity_poly.pdbx_seq_one_letter_code
_entity_poly.pdbx_strand_id
1 'polypeptide(L)' 'GRPVLLHGEDGGAWPVAALAFRLGLATRIGAEDVTVLPDGRPARSNAELVAAAVRLRRSSTA' A
#
# COMPACT_ATOMS: atom_id res chain seq x y z
N GLY A 1 11.41 -17.54 12.02
CA GLY A 1 10.04 -17.58 11.47
C GLY A 1 10.09 -17.45 9.97
N ARG A 2 9.01 -17.81 9.25
CA ARG A 2 8.91 -17.57 7.79
C ARG A 2 8.59 -16.09 7.53
N PRO A 3 9.15 -15.46 6.48
CA PRO A 3 8.78 -14.09 6.10
C PRO A 3 7.28 -13.98 5.80
N VAL A 4 6.65 -12.87 6.23
CA VAL A 4 5.23 -12.57 5.99
C VAL A 4 5.11 -11.26 5.22
N LEU A 5 4.21 -11.25 4.24
CA LEU A 5 3.80 -10.08 3.47
C LEU A 5 2.28 -9.92 3.61
N LEU A 6 1.82 -8.69 3.83
CA LEU A 6 0.39 -8.36 3.81
C LEU A 6 0.01 -7.67 2.50
N HIS A 7 -1.09 -8.10 1.90
CA HIS A 7 -1.63 -7.53 0.68
C HIS A 7 -3.16 -7.46 0.80
N GLY A 8 -3.76 -6.43 0.20
CA GLY A 8 -5.20 -6.23 0.14
C GLY A 8 -5.63 -5.81 -1.25
N GLU A 9 -6.90 -6.05 -1.57
CA GLU A 9 -7.52 -5.82 -2.87
C GLU A 9 -8.54 -4.68 -2.79
N ASP A 10 -8.68 -3.93 -3.87
CA ASP A 10 -9.58 -2.78 -4.03
C ASP A 10 -9.54 -1.82 -2.84
N GLY A 11 -10.67 -1.61 -2.17
CA GLY A 11 -10.79 -0.74 -1.00
C GLY A 11 -9.94 -1.18 0.18
N GLY A 12 -9.49 -2.44 0.21
CA GLY A 12 -8.62 -3.00 1.23
C GLY A 12 -7.13 -2.73 1.02
N ALA A 13 -6.69 -2.38 -0.19
CA ALA A 13 -5.27 -2.25 -0.52
C ALA A 13 -4.54 -1.21 0.35
N TRP A 14 -5.11 -0.01 0.49
CA TRP A 14 -4.51 1.06 1.29
C TRP A 14 -4.54 0.79 2.81
N PRO A 15 -5.67 0.38 3.42
CA PRO A 15 -5.71 -0.01 4.83
C PRO A 15 -4.74 -1.15 5.18
N VAL A 16 -4.61 -2.16 4.32
CA VAL A 16 -3.70 -3.29 4.55
C VAL A 16 -2.24 -2.87 4.43
N ALA A 17 -1.90 -2.04 3.45
CA ALA A 17 -0.54 -1.47 3.35
C ALA A 17 -0.17 -0.66 4.61
N ALA A 18 -1.09 0.16 5.13
CA ALA A 18 -0.89 0.90 6.38
C ALA A 18 -0.69 -0.02 7.59
N LEU A 19 -1.46 -1.11 7.70
CA LEU A 19 -1.28 -2.12 8.74
C LEU A 19 0.08 -2.81 8.62
N ALA A 20 0.50 -3.18 7.41
CA ALA A 20 1.80 -3.79 7.16
C ALA A 20 2.95 -2.90 7.66
N PHE A 21 2.90 -1.60 7.36
CA PHE A 21 3.91 -0.65 7.82
C PHE A 21 3.93 -0.51 9.34
N ARG A 22 2.76 -0.43 10.01
CA ARG A 22 2.69 -0.39 11.49
C ARG A 22 3.23 -1.65 12.16
N LEU A 23 3.08 -2.81 11.52
CA LEU A 23 3.60 -4.09 12.02
C LEU A 23 5.06 -4.35 11.62
N GLY A 24 5.70 -3.47 10.84
CA GLY A 24 7.05 -3.68 10.32
C GLY A 24 7.14 -4.82 9.28
N LEU A 25 6.03 -5.17 8.63
CA LEU A 25 5.94 -6.23 7.63
C LEU A 25 6.09 -5.69 6.20
N ALA A 26 6.43 -6.59 5.27
CA ALA A 26 6.40 -6.29 3.84
C ALA A 26 4.96 -6.16 3.33
N THR A 27 4.77 -5.44 2.21
CA THR A 27 3.48 -5.31 1.53
C THR A 27 3.62 -5.29 0.00
N ARG A 28 2.53 -5.57 -0.72
CA ARG A 28 2.40 -5.47 -2.18
C ARG A 28 1.44 -4.34 -2.53
N ILE A 29 1.76 -3.58 -3.57
CA ILE A 29 0.87 -2.58 -4.17
C ILE A 29 1.09 -2.53 -5.68
N GLY A 30 0.02 -2.48 -6.47
CA GLY A 30 0.04 -2.41 -7.92
C GLY A 30 -1.37 -2.36 -8.52
N ALA A 31 -1.49 -2.17 -9.84
CA ALA A 31 -2.77 -2.06 -10.52
C ALA A 31 -3.64 -3.33 -10.43
N GLU A 32 -3.03 -4.47 -10.14
CA GLU A 32 -3.76 -5.71 -9.85
C GLU A 32 -4.43 -5.68 -8.46
N ASP A 33 -3.90 -4.86 -7.55
CA ASP A 33 -4.34 -4.76 -6.16
C ASP A 33 -5.35 -3.61 -6.03
N VAL A 34 -5.10 -2.49 -6.69
CA VAL A 34 -5.93 -1.27 -6.63
C VAL A 34 -5.63 -0.34 -7.81
N THR A 35 -6.65 0.33 -8.33
CA THR A 35 -6.53 1.25 -9.48
C THR A 35 -6.64 2.73 -9.11
N VAL A 36 -6.92 3.05 -7.84
CA VAL A 36 -7.06 4.40 -7.31
C VAL A 36 -6.03 4.70 -6.22
N LEU A 37 -5.61 5.96 -6.14
CA LEU A 37 -4.78 6.52 -5.06
C LEU A 37 -5.57 6.59 -3.74
N PRO A 38 -4.91 6.86 -2.59
CA PRO A 38 -5.61 6.98 -1.30
C PRO A 38 -6.66 8.08 -1.26
N ASP A 39 -6.54 9.09 -2.12
CA ASP A 39 -7.50 10.19 -2.27
C ASP A 39 -8.65 9.87 -3.24
N GLY A 40 -8.70 8.63 -3.78
CA GLY A 40 -9.72 8.15 -4.69
C GLY A 40 -9.49 8.49 -6.16
N ARG A 41 -8.47 9.28 -6.51
CA ARG A 41 -8.17 9.57 -7.92
C ARG A 41 -7.58 8.34 -8.61
N PRO A 42 -7.89 8.07 -9.90
CA PRO A 42 -7.25 6.99 -10.64
C PRO A 42 -5.73 7.16 -10.69
N ALA A 43 -5.01 6.07 -10.45
CA ALA A 43 -3.56 6.05 -10.60
C ALA A 43 -3.18 6.01 -12.09
N ARG A 44 -2.16 6.78 -12.47
CA ARG A 44 -1.66 6.84 -13.84
C ARG A 44 -0.64 5.75 -14.15
N SER A 45 -0.08 5.12 -13.12
CA SER A 45 0.91 4.04 -13.25
C SER A 45 1.13 3.29 -11.92
N ASN A 46 1.72 2.09 -12.01
CA ASN A 46 2.24 1.38 -10.83
C ASN A 46 3.27 2.22 -10.05
N ALA A 47 4.09 3.03 -10.74
CA ALA A 47 5.06 3.89 -10.07
C ALA A 47 4.38 4.94 -9.18
N GLU A 48 3.22 5.46 -9.58
CA GLU A 48 2.44 6.40 -8.77
C GLU A 48 1.85 5.73 -7.52
N LEU A 49 1.35 4.49 -7.66
CA LEU A 49 0.88 3.68 -6.54
C LEU A 49 2.01 3.40 -5.54
N VAL A 50 3.17 2.96 -6.02
CA VAL A 50 4.36 2.72 -5.18
C VAL A 50 4.82 3.99 -4.48
N ALA A 51 4.85 5.13 -5.18
CA ALA A 51 5.22 6.41 -4.59
C ALA A 51 4.24 6.85 -3.49
N ALA A 52 2.94 6.61 -3.68
CA ALA A 52 1.92 6.86 -2.65
C ALA A 52 2.11 5.94 -1.42
N ALA A 53 2.41 4.66 -1.62
CA ALA A 53 2.72 3.73 -0.52
C ALA A 53 3.98 4.14 0.26
N VAL A 54 5.02 4.63 -0.43
CA VAL A 54 6.23 5.15 0.23
C VAL A 54 5.93 6.41 1.05
N ARG A 55 5.08 7.32 0.56
CA ARG A 55 4.60 8.48 1.34
C ARG A 55 3.81 8.04 2.57
N LEU A 56 2.89 7.09 2.40
CA LEU A 56 2.09 6.52 3.49
C LEU A 56 2.98 5.92 4.59
N ARG A 57 3.98 5.12 4.22
CA ARG A 57 4.93 4.52 5.17
C ARG A 57 5.65 5.57 6.01
N ARG A 58 6.05 6.70 5.42
CA ARG A 58 6.74 7.80 6.12
C ARG A 58 5.83 8.52 7.12
N SER A 59 4.53 8.60 6.82
CA SER A 59 3.53 9.21 7.71
C SER A 59 3.12 8.31 8.88
N SER A 60 3.30 6.98 8.76
CA SER A 60 2.93 6.00 9.80
C SER A 60 4.05 5.71 10.81
N THR A 61 5.24 6.30 10.64
CA THR A 61 6.42 6.09 11.50
C THR A 61 6.55 7.12 12.64
N ALA A 62 5.43 7.66 13.13
CA ALA A 62 5.35 8.44 14.36
C ALA A 62 4.75 7.60 15.50
#